data_AF-A0A1E3G5P8-F1
#
_entry.id   AF-A0A1E3G5P8-F1
#
_cell.length_a   1.000
_cell.length_b   1.000
_cell.length_c   1.000
_cell.angle_alpha   90.00
_cell.angle_beta   90.00
_cell.angle_gamma   90.00
#
_symmetry.space_group_name_H-M   'P 1'
#
loop_
_entity.id
_entity.type
_entity.pdbx_description
1 polymer ?
#
loop_
_entity_poly.entity_id
_entity_poly.type
_entity_poly.pdbx_seq_one_letter_code
_entity_poly.pdbx_strand_id
1 'polypeptide(L)'
;MSRETARLSQQQVADWHKKVLSYAHLVERWTKYFWGINRHYLYSFEDLEQTVWYILMCGLREFDGRGNEEKFLHQYIRNKCVSIFVYKRKPPKCTDAPFTPLRMDYVSPDDSNQINALFYSEWED
;
A
#
# COMPACT_ATOMS: atom_id res chain seq x y z
N MET A 1 -26.59 -5.37 20.28
CA MET A 1 -26.12 -4.19 19.52
C MET A 1 -27.32 -3.49 18.88
N SER A 2 -27.47 -2.17 19.00
CA SER A 2 -28.64 -1.40 18.53
C SER A 2 -28.55 -1.14 17.02
N ARG A 3 -29.71 -1.07 16.33
CA ARG A 3 -29.81 -0.74 14.89
C ARG A 3 -29.21 0.63 14.54
N GLU A 4 -29.20 1.53 15.50
CA GLU A 4 -28.65 2.87 15.36
C GLU A 4 -27.11 2.86 15.33
N THR A 5 -26.49 2.00 16.13
CA THR A 5 -25.03 1.80 16.15
C THR A 5 -24.52 1.19 14.84
N ALA A 6 -25.28 0.28 14.23
CA ALA A 6 -24.94 -0.31 12.93
C ALA A 6 -25.10 0.67 11.75
N ARG A 7 -26.04 1.60 11.82
CA ARG A 7 -26.21 2.66 10.81
C ARG A 7 -25.09 3.70 10.89
N LEU A 8 -24.71 4.11 12.10
CA LEU A 8 -23.59 5.03 12.32
C LEU A 8 -22.27 4.44 11.78
N SER A 9 -22.03 3.14 11.94
CA SER A 9 -20.83 2.49 11.39
C SER A 9 -20.83 2.44 9.85
N GLN A 10 -22.00 2.23 9.22
CA GLN A 10 -22.10 2.22 7.75
C GLN A 10 -21.85 3.62 7.15
N GLN A 11 -22.36 4.67 7.79
CA GLN A 11 -22.12 6.04 7.34
C GLN A 11 -20.64 6.42 7.46
N GLN A 12 -19.98 6.06 8.56
CA GLN A 12 -18.55 6.29 8.75
C GLN A 12 -17.69 5.60 7.69
N VAL A 13 -18.03 4.37 7.31
CA VAL A 13 -17.35 3.64 6.22
C VAL A 13 -17.58 4.33 4.89
N ALA A 14 -18.80 4.80 4.61
CA ALA A 14 -19.11 5.50 3.36
C ALA A 14 -18.35 6.84 3.26
N ASP A 15 -18.28 7.61 4.35
CA ASP A 15 -17.55 8.88 4.39
C ASP A 15 -16.04 8.65 4.24
N TRP A 16 -15.51 7.62 4.89
CA TRP A 16 -14.11 7.21 4.71
C TRP A 16 -13.82 6.82 3.26
N HIS A 17 -14.68 6.01 2.66
CA HIS A 17 -14.53 5.58 1.27
C HIS A 17 -14.55 6.78 0.33
N LYS A 18 -15.49 7.72 0.52
CA LYS A 18 -15.55 8.96 -0.27
C LYS A 18 -14.28 9.81 -0.10
N LYS A 19 -13.74 9.90 1.11
CA LYS A 19 -12.47 10.60 1.39
C LYS A 19 -11.28 9.93 0.70
N VAL A 20 -11.19 8.61 0.74
CA VAL A 20 -10.12 7.88 0.04
C VAL A 20 -10.21 8.13 -1.47
N LEU A 21 -11.41 8.01 -2.05
CA LEU A 21 -11.62 8.20 -3.47
C LEU A 21 -11.39 9.65 -3.95
N SER A 22 -11.54 10.66 -3.08
CA SER A 22 -11.21 12.05 -3.46
C SER A 22 -9.74 12.28 -3.75
N TYR A 23 -8.86 11.30 -3.45
CA TYR A 23 -7.44 11.32 -3.75
C TYR A 23 -7.02 10.36 -4.89
N ALA A 24 -7.98 9.84 -5.67
CA ALA A 24 -7.71 8.94 -6.80
C ALA A 24 -6.69 9.49 -7.80
N HIS A 25 -6.68 10.81 -8.01
CA HIS A 25 -5.72 11.49 -8.91
C HIS A 25 -4.27 11.33 -8.45
N LEU A 26 -4.02 11.27 -7.13
CA LEU A 26 -2.67 11.01 -6.60
C LEU A 26 -2.24 9.58 -6.89
N VAL A 27 -3.17 8.62 -6.77
CA VAL A 27 -2.93 7.22 -7.08
C VAL A 27 -2.58 7.07 -8.55
N GLU A 28 -3.45 7.56 -9.44
CA GLU A 28 -3.23 7.50 -10.88
C GLU A 28 -1.88 8.11 -11.28
N ARG A 29 -1.56 9.30 -10.74
CA ARG A 29 -0.30 9.99 -11.00
C ARG A 29 0.92 9.14 -10.62
N TRP A 30 0.93 8.59 -9.40
CA TRP A 30 2.09 7.85 -8.90
C TRP A 30 2.20 6.47 -9.52
N THR A 31 1.08 5.78 -9.76
CA THR A 31 1.06 4.51 -10.48
C THR A 31 1.65 4.67 -11.88
N LYS A 32 1.19 5.66 -12.67
CA LYS A 32 1.76 5.94 -14.00
C LYS A 32 3.25 6.27 -13.94
N TYR A 33 3.66 7.10 -12.98
CA TYR A 33 5.05 7.48 -12.81
C TYR A 33 5.94 6.27 -12.52
N PHE A 34 5.63 5.50 -11.46
CA PHE A 34 6.46 4.36 -11.05
C PHE A 34 6.41 3.21 -12.03
N TRP A 35 5.29 3.01 -12.72
CA TRP A 35 5.21 2.08 -13.84
C TRP A 35 6.21 2.45 -14.94
N GLY A 36 6.23 3.72 -15.35
CA GLY A 36 7.11 4.20 -16.41
C GLY A 36 8.60 3.99 -16.13
N ILE A 37 9.03 4.11 -14.87
CA ILE A 37 10.45 3.98 -14.50
C ILE A 37 10.85 2.60 -13.97
N ASN A 38 9.92 1.77 -13.48
CA ASN A 38 10.24 0.50 -12.82
C ASN A 38 9.54 -0.73 -13.42
N ARG A 39 8.86 -0.63 -14.57
CA ARG A 39 8.04 -1.71 -15.16
C ARG A 39 8.65 -3.11 -15.09
N HIS A 40 9.94 -3.26 -15.35
CA HIS A 40 10.61 -4.55 -15.39
C HIS A 40 10.67 -5.28 -14.03
N TYR A 41 10.63 -4.51 -12.94
CA TYR A 41 10.71 -5.03 -11.58
C TYR A 41 9.32 -5.33 -10.98
N LEU A 42 8.24 -4.89 -11.66
CA LEU A 42 6.89 -4.96 -11.15
C LEU A 42 6.13 -6.18 -11.72
N TYR A 43 5.22 -6.74 -10.93
CA TYR A 43 4.35 -7.83 -11.37
C TYR A 43 3.39 -7.36 -12.46
N SER A 44 2.58 -6.36 -12.14
CA SER A 44 1.57 -5.79 -13.03
C SER A 44 1.32 -4.32 -12.70
N PHE A 45 0.58 -3.63 -13.58
CA PHE A 45 0.19 -2.24 -13.35
C PHE A 45 -0.84 -2.18 -12.21
N GLU A 46 -1.71 -3.18 -12.16
CA GLU A 46 -2.78 -3.36 -11.18
C GLU A 46 -2.21 -3.58 -9.77
N ASP A 47 -1.16 -4.40 -9.62
CA ASP A 47 -0.50 -4.63 -8.33
C ASP A 47 0.19 -3.35 -7.83
N LEU A 48 0.80 -2.59 -8.75
CA LEU A 48 1.33 -1.27 -8.42
C LEU A 48 0.21 -0.33 -7.96
N GLU A 49 -0.90 -0.27 -8.69
CA GLU A 49 -2.02 0.60 -8.36
C GLU A 49 -2.62 0.28 -6.99
N GLN A 50 -2.86 -1.00 -6.71
CA GLN A 50 -3.34 -1.49 -5.41
C GLN A 50 -2.35 -1.14 -4.29
N THR A 51 -1.04 -1.23 -4.55
CA THR A 51 -0.02 -0.85 -3.57
C THR A 51 -0.09 0.65 -3.27
N VAL A 52 -0.25 1.49 -4.29
CA VAL A 52 -0.36 2.95 -4.11
C VAL A 52 -1.64 3.31 -3.37
N TRP A 53 -2.77 2.65 -3.65
CA TRP A 53 -4.01 2.78 -2.87
C TRP A 53 -3.81 2.46 -1.39
N TYR A 54 -3.11 1.36 -1.10
CA TYR A 54 -2.81 0.96 0.27
C TYR A 54 -1.94 2.00 1.00
N ILE A 55 -0.90 2.52 0.33
CA ILE A 55 -0.03 3.56 0.89
C ILE A 55 -0.82 4.85 1.16
N LEU A 56 -1.71 5.25 0.24
CA LEU A 56 -2.61 6.40 0.43
C LEU A 56 -3.47 6.23 1.69
N MET A 57 -4.11 5.06 1.85
CA MET A 57 -4.93 4.78 3.04
C MET A 57 -4.10 4.81 4.34
N CYS A 58 -2.86 4.32 4.31
CA CYS A 58 -1.94 4.43 5.45
C CYS A 58 -1.59 5.87 5.77
N GLY A 59 -1.27 6.68 4.75
CA GLY A 59 -0.99 8.10 4.91
C GLY A 59 -2.18 8.85 5.51
N LEU A 60 -3.40 8.61 5.01
CA LEU A 60 -4.62 9.22 5.56
C LEU A 60 -4.86 8.88 7.04
N ARG A 61 -4.49 7.68 7.48
CA ARG A 61 -4.57 7.28 8.90
C ARG A 61 -3.48 7.88 9.77
N GLU A 62 -2.33 8.22 9.20
CA GLU A 62 -1.17 8.78 9.92
C GLU A 62 -1.14 10.30 9.91
N PHE A 63 -1.94 10.95 9.06
CA PHE A 63 -2.07 12.39 9.05
C PHE A 63 -2.63 12.90 10.37
N ASP A 64 -1.86 13.75 11.05
CA ASP A 64 -2.18 14.26 12.40
C ASP A 64 -3.10 15.50 12.38
N GLY A 65 -3.59 15.90 11.21
CA GLY A 65 -4.45 17.06 11.02
C GLY A 65 -3.71 18.39 10.80
N ARG A 66 -2.37 18.41 10.87
CA ARG A 66 -1.59 19.66 10.75
C ARG A 66 -1.09 19.89 9.33
N GLY A 67 -1.33 21.10 8.82
CA GLY A 67 -0.85 21.51 7.50
C GLY A 67 -1.76 21.07 6.35
N ASN A 68 -1.19 20.91 5.16
CA ASN A 68 -1.95 20.56 3.96
C ASN A 68 -1.92 19.03 3.74
N GLU A 69 -3.08 18.38 3.91
CA GLU A 69 -3.24 16.91 3.79
C GLU A 69 -2.77 16.40 2.43
N GLU A 70 -3.15 17.06 1.33
CA GLU A 70 -2.79 16.61 -0.03
C GLU A 70 -1.27 16.66 -0.27
N LYS A 71 -0.59 17.73 0.15
CA LYS A 71 0.88 17.84 0.06
C LYS A 71 1.57 16.78 0.91
N PHE A 72 1.05 16.52 2.11
CA PHE A 72 1.53 15.43 2.96
C PHE A 72 1.38 14.08 2.25
N LEU A 73 0.20 13.75 1.74
CA LEU A 73 -0.08 12.50 1.05
C LEU A 73 0.79 12.32 -0.20
N HIS A 74 0.98 13.39 -0.99
CA HIS A 74 1.85 13.38 -2.15
C HIS A 74 3.29 12.99 -1.77
N GLN A 75 3.85 13.61 -0.71
CA GLN A 75 5.19 13.30 -0.23
C GLN A 75 5.28 11.91 0.41
N TYR A 76 4.24 11.51 1.14
CA TYR A 76 4.13 10.22 1.81
C TYR A 76 4.16 9.07 0.79
N ILE A 77 3.28 9.14 -0.23
CA ILE A 77 3.21 8.14 -1.30
C ILE A 77 4.55 8.04 -2.01
N ARG A 78 5.13 9.18 -2.43
CA ARG A 78 6.44 9.23 -3.08
C ARG A 78 7.51 8.49 -2.27
N ASN A 79 7.65 8.84 -0.99
CA ASN A 79 8.70 8.31 -0.14
C ASN A 79 8.53 6.80 0.12
N LYS A 80 7.30 6.33 0.34
CA LYS A 80 7.03 4.91 0.56
C LYS A 80 7.24 4.10 -0.72
N CYS A 81 6.75 4.58 -1.86
CA CYS A 81 7.01 3.96 -3.15
C CYS A 81 8.51 3.89 -3.47
N VAL A 82 9.28 4.97 -3.28
CA VAL A 82 10.74 4.94 -3.43
C VAL A 82 11.36 3.89 -2.50
N SER A 83 10.90 3.81 -1.25
CA SER A 83 11.38 2.79 -0.32
C SER A 83 11.13 1.36 -0.79
N ILE A 84 9.98 1.11 -1.41
CA ILE A 84 9.62 -0.21 -1.92
C ILE A 84 10.41 -0.51 -3.19
N PHE A 85 10.40 0.39 -4.17
CA PHE A 85 10.96 0.11 -5.51
C PHE A 85 12.47 0.24 -5.60
N VAL A 86 13.04 1.25 -4.94
CA VAL A 86 14.49 1.53 -5.02
C VAL A 86 15.25 0.74 -3.96
N TYR A 87 14.72 0.70 -2.73
CA TYR A 87 15.37 0.00 -1.62
C TYR A 87 14.82 -1.42 -1.40
N LYS A 88 13.95 -1.90 -2.28
CA LYS A 88 13.42 -3.29 -2.27
C LYS A 88 12.80 -3.71 -0.93
N ARG A 89 12.32 -2.74 -0.14
CA ARG A 89 11.71 -2.98 1.18
C ARG A 89 10.25 -3.40 1.03
N LYS A 90 9.74 -4.17 1.99
CA LYS A 90 8.29 -4.44 2.07
C LYS A 90 7.51 -3.13 2.28
N PRO A 91 6.27 -3.04 1.75
CA PRO A 91 5.41 -1.91 2.06
C PRO A 91 5.14 -1.80 3.58
N PRO A 92 4.94 -0.57 4.11
CA PRO A 92 4.74 -0.34 5.53
C PRO A 92 3.49 -1.06 6.05
N LYS A 93 3.55 -1.67 7.24
CA LYS A 93 2.44 -2.39 7.90
C LYS A 93 1.92 -3.63 7.14
N CYS A 94 2.72 -4.20 6.24
CA CYS A 94 2.53 -5.55 5.70
C CYS A 94 2.98 -6.64 6.69
N THR A 95 2.54 -6.57 7.95
CA THR A 95 2.79 -7.64 8.94
C THR A 95 1.97 -8.90 8.62
N ASP A 96 0.81 -8.74 7.98
CA ASP A 96 -0.20 -9.80 7.85
C ASP A 96 -0.61 -10.13 6.40
N ALA A 97 -0.02 -9.49 5.39
CA ALA A 97 -0.36 -9.77 3.98
C ALA A 97 0.85 -9.61 3.03
N PRO A 98 1.09 -10.59 2.12
CA PRO A 98 2.20 -10.61 1.18
C PRO A 98 1.92 -9.71 -0.03
N PHE A 99 1.55 -8.45 0.18
CA PHE A 99 1.32 -7.56 -0.95
C PHE A 99 2.61 -6.82 -1.27
N THR A 100 3.31 -7.28 -2.31
CA THR A 100 4.42 -6.55 -2.91
C THR A 100 4.14 -6.38 -4.40
N PRO A 101 4.25 -5.15 -4.93
CA PRO A 101 4.16 -4.92 -6.37
C PRO A 101 5.41 -5.42 -7.12
N LEU A 102 6.49 -5.75 -6.39
CA LEU A 102 7.73 -6.25 -6.96
C LEU A 102 7.63 -7.74 -7.29
N ARG A 103 8.20 -8.14 -8.42
CA ARG A 103 8.44 -9.56 -8.71
C ARG A 103 9.35 -10.15 -7.64
N MET A 104 9.09 -11.40 -7.25
CA MET A 104 9.82 -12.05 -6.14
C MET A 104 11.34 -12.05 -6.33
N ASP A 105 11.83 -12.17 -7.57
CA ASP A 105 13.27 -12.10 -7.91
C ASP A 105 13.96 -10.80 -7.46
N TYR A 106 13.18 -9.74 -7.18
CA TYR A 106 13.68 -8.41 -6.85
C TYR A 106 13.32 -7.95 -5.44
N VAL A 107 12.67 -8.78 -4.62
CA VAL A 107 12.39 -8.49 -3.21
C VAL A 107 13.70 -8.65 -2.40
N SER A 108 14.05 -7.67 -1.56
CA SER A 108 15.26 -7.78 -0.72
C SER A 108 15.07 -8.91 0.30
N PRO A 109 16.08 -9.77 0.51
CA PRO A 109 16.05 -10.79 1.56
C PRO A 109 16.13 -10.22 2.99
N ASP A 110 15.98 -8.92 3.21
CA ASP A 110 16.12 -8.29 4.54
C ASP A 110 15.04 -8.67 5.59
N ASP A 111 14.19 -9.66 5.31
CA ASP A 111 13.31 -10.33 6.30
C ASP A 111 13.46 -11.88 6.25
N SER A 112 14.66 -12.38 5.95
CA SER A 112 14.97 -13.76 5.51
C SER A 112 14.87 -14.90 6.54
N ASN A 113 14.09 -14.79 7.62
CA ASN A 113 13.85 -15.96 8.50
C ASN A 113 12.40 -16.45 8.55
N GLN A 114 11.40 -15.65 8.16
CA GLN A 114 9.98 -16.09 8.24
C GLN A 114 9.33 -16.42 6.90
N ILE A 115 9.79 -15.82 5.80
CA ILE A 115 9.18 -16.06 4.48
C ILE A 115 9.52 -17.48 3.98
N ASN A 116 10.74 -17.96 4.22
CA ASN A 116 11.10 -19.32 3.79
C ASN A 116 10.28 -20.41 4.50
N ALA A 117 9.99 -20.26 5.79
CA ALA A 117 9.24 -21.26 6.55
C ALA A 117 7.75 -21.33 6.14
N LEU A 118 7.16 -20.24 5.66
CA LEU A 118 5.74 -20.17 5.30
C LEU A 118 5.44 -20.67 3.87
N PHE A 119 6.41 -20.60 2.96
CA PHE A 119 6.24 -21.01 1.56
C PHE A 119 6.86 -22.38 1.23
N TYR A 120 7.80 -22.88 2.03
CA TYR A 120 8.49 -24.16 1.77
C TYR A 120 8.21 -25.26 2.81
N SER A 121 7.28 -25.06 3.75
CA SER A 121 6.90 -26.10 4.73
C SER A 121 5.99 -27.20 4.16
N GLU A 122 5.52 -27.08 2.92
CA GLU A 122 4.69 -28.11 2.25
C GLU A 122 5.52 -29.14 1.45
N TRP A 123 6.86 -29.11 1.54
CA TRP A 123 7.74 -30.02 0.79
C TRP A 123 8.74 -30.78 1.69
N GLU A 124 8.47 -30.91 2.98
CA GLU A 124 9.19 -31.82 3.87
C GLU A 124 8.31 -33.04 4.18
N ASP A 125 8.45 -34.08 3.34
CA ASP A 125 8.19 -35.49 3.68
C ASP A 125 9.53 -36.25 3.57
#